data_AF-A0A1Y2I4Y8-F1
#
_entry.id   AF-A0A1Y2I4Y8-F1
#
_cell.length_a   1.000
_cell.length_b   1.000
_cell.length_c   1.000
_cell.angle_alpha   90.00
_cell.angle_beta   90.00
_cell.angle_gamma   90.00
#
_symmetry.space_group_name_H-M   'P 1'
#
loop_
_entity.id
_entity.type
_entity.pdbx_description
1 polymer ?
#
loop_
_entity_poly.entity_id
_entity_poly.type
_entity_poly.pdbx_seq_one_letter_code
_entity_poly.pdbx_strand_id
1 'polypeptide(L)'
;MGATGIERFNKGVNKGRTRNRRGYTLDVREVNADAVQPLNLGLADALVAMREPLVLAGPDIDGEAQALIPAADDGPILIAPNENIDYLVERIWAQFAFDLIQISPNNGSRFEPAYATLSSQERLQVTSDLFRRPAIPFSAVWYRFRDQKDWDALFDKLFPPHGHVSYRVQNYNSCLYFQLWQLFGSQTQQAGFEQVRERLRRVFGTLLWQPDAASDRIWVTRP
;
A
#
# COMPACT_ATOMS: atom_id res chain seq x y z
N MET A 1 3.26 60.25 15.17
CA MET A 1 2.08 59.49 14.70
C MET A 1 2.38 58.91 13.34
N GLY A 2 2.25 57.59 13.16
CA GLY A 2 2.46 56.93 11.87
C GLY A 2 2.65 55.42 12.02
N ALA A 3 1.58 54.71 12.38
CA ALA A 3 1.56 53.26 12.42
C ALA A 3 1.25 52.72 11.01
N THR A 4 2.20 52.05 10.38
CA THR A 4 1.99 51.30 9.12
C THR A 4 1.47 49.91 9.45
N GLY A 5 0.16 49.71 9.29
CA GLY A 5 -0.49 48.41 9.34
C GLY A 5 -0.20 47.62 8.07
N ILE A 6 0.44 46.46 8.22
CA ILE A 6 0.55 45.46 7.15
C ILE A 6 -0.65 44.52 7.27
N GLU A 7 -1.64 44.70 6.40
CA GLU A 7 -2.74 43.76 6.26
C GLU A 7 -2.22 42.43 5.68
N ARG A 8 -2.27 41.37 6.49
CA ARG A 8 -2.05 40.01 6.02
C ARG A 8 -3.28 39.58 5.23
N PHE A 9 -3.17 39.59 3.91
CA PHE A 9 -4.13 38.91 3.04
C PHE A 9 -4.21 37.44 3.42
N ASN A 10 -5.32 37.08 4.07
CA ASN A 10 -5.66 35.72 4.42
C ASN A 10 -5.99 34.99 3.10
N LYS A 11 -4.98 34.33 2.51
CA LYS A 11 -5.17 33.48 1.31
C LYS A 11 -6.23 32.45 1.63
N GLY A 12 -7.41 32.65 1.06
CA GLY A 12 -8.54 31.74 1.20
C GLY A 12 -8.10 30.30 0.99
N VAL A 13 -8.49 29.43 1.93
CA VAL A 13 -8.29 27.99 1.84
C VAL A 13 -8.83 27.53 0.47
N ASN A 14 -7.93 27.04 -0.38
CA ASN A 14 -8.21 26.59 -1.73
C ASN A 14 -9.28 25.48 -1.70
N LYS A 15 -10.56 25.84 -1.89
CA LYS A 15 -11.71 24.91 -1.93
C LYS A 15 -11.61 23.86 -3.06
N GLY A 16 -10.70 24.07 -4.02
CA GLY A 16 -10.43 23.12 -5.10
C GLY A 16 -9.62 21.88 -4.70
N ARG A 17 -9.06 21.82 -3.49
CA ARG A 17 -8.26 20.66 -3.04
C ARG A 17 -9.09 19.49 -2.53
N THR A 18 -10.38 19.70 -2.26
CA THR A 18 -11.24 18.75 -1.56
C THR A 18 -11.86 17.67 -2.46
N ARG A 19 -11.61 17.71 -3.78
CA ARG A 19 -12.31 16.84 -4.75
C ARG A 19 -11.46 15.79 -5.46
N ASN A 20 -10.16 15.69 -5.13
CA ASN A 20 -9.35 14.54 -5.51
C ASN A 20 -9.32 13.54 -4.36
N ARG A 21 -10.47 12.94 -4.03
CA ARG A 21 -10.40 11.62 -3.38
C ARG A 21 -9.79 10.71 -4.45
N ARG A 22 -8.50 10.43 -4.31
CA ARG A 22 -7.88 9.37 -5.11
C ARG A 22 -8.67 8.11 -4.80
N GLY A 23 -9.32 7.55 -5.82
CA GLY A 23 -9.93 6.24 -5.71
C GLY A 23 -8.88 5.22 -5.25
N TYR A 24 -9.36 4.12 -4.67
CA TYR A 24 -8.49 3.00 -4.37
C TYR A 24 -7.78 2.52 -5.63
N THR A 25 -6.60 1.93 -5.46
CA THR A 25 -5.96 1.23 -6.54
C THR A 25 -6.80 0.02 -6.95
N LEU A 26 -6.85 -0.26 -8.26
CA LEU A 26 -7.53 -1.42 -8.81
C LEU A 26 -6.88 -2.72 -8.31
N ASP A 27 -7.66 -3.80 -8.25
CA ASP A 27 -7.11 -5.11 -7.96
C ASP A 27 -6.21 -5.55 -9.12
N VAL A 28 -4.96 -5.88 -8.78
CA VAL A 28 -3.95 -6.31 -9.75
C VAL A 28 -4.43 -7.52 -10.54
N ARG A 29 -5.29 -8.38 -9.99
CA ARG A 29 -5.84 -9.55 -10.68
C ARG A 29 -6.75 -9.18 -11.85
N GLU A 30 -7.43 -8.05 -11.77
CA GLU A 30 -8.33 -7.57 -12.83
C GLU A 30 -7.56 -6.89 -13.97
N VAL A 31 -6.37 -6.35 -13.65
CA VAL A 31 -5.58 -5.52 -14.56
C VAL A 31 -4.41 -6.30 -15.17
N ASN A 32 -3.75 -7.12 -14.36
CA ASN A 32 -2.55 -7.89 -14.68
C ASN A 32 -2.47 -9.14 -13.78
N ALA A 33 -3.29 -10.14 -14.09
CA ALA A 33 -3.30 -11.42 -13.38
C ALA A 33 -1.92 -12.09 -13.33
N ASP A 34 -1.11 -11.91 -14.38
CA ASP A 34 0.24 -12.48 -14.50
C ASP A 34 1.26 -11.86 -13.53
N ALA A 35 0.92 -10.74 -12.87
CA ALA A 35 1.74 -10.16 -11.82
C ALA A 35 1.77 -11.02 -10.54
N VAL A 36 0.73 -11.83 -10.32
CA VAL A 36 0.64 -12.74 -9.17
C VAL A 36 1.48 -13.97 -9.47
N GLN A 37 2.73 -13.95 -9.01
CA GLN A 37 3.70 -15.02 -9.25
C GLN A 37 3.98 -15.79 -7.97
N PRO A 38 4.25 -17.11 -8.07
CA PRO A 38 4.61 -17.92 -6.92
C PRO A 38 5.84 -17.37 -6.19
N LEU A 39 5.70 -17.09 -4.90
CA LEU A 39 6.82 -16.66 -4.06
C LEU A 39 7.54 -17.85 -3.43
N ASN A 40 6.92 -19.04 -3.44
CA ASN A 40 7.45 -20.27 -2.84
C ASN A 40 7.85 -20.06 -1.37
N LEU A 41 7.02 -19.35 -0.62
CA LEU A 41 7.28 -19.06 0.78
C LEU A 41 7.13 -20.31 1.67
N GLY A 42 6.43 -21.35 1.20
CA GLY A 42 6.22 -22.61 1.92
C GLY A 42 5.29 -22.46 3.13
N LEU A 43 4.29 -21.58 3.06
CA LEU A 43 3.44 -21.25 4.21
C LEU A 43 2.50 -22.39 4.60
N ALA A 44 2.18 -23.29 3.66
CA ALA A 44 1.47 -24.53 3.95
C ALA A 44 2.08 -25.33 5.12
N ASP A 45 3.41 -25.35 5.25
CA ASP A 45 4.11 -26.08 6.31
C ASP A 45 4.12 -25.32 7.64
N ALA A 46 3.81 -24.01 7.63
CA ALA A 46 3.92 -23.13 8.78
C ALA A 46 2.70 -23.21 9.74
N LEU A 47 1.70 -24.04 9.43
CA LEU A 47 0.44 -24.20 10.19
C LEU A 47 -0.23 -22.85 10.51
N VAL A 48 -0.12 -21.88 9.60
CA VAL A 48 -0.78 -20.57 9.76
C VAL A 48 -2.27 -20.80 9.57
N ALA A 49 -3.05 -20.63 10.64
CA ALA A 49 -4.50 -20.69 10.57
C ALA A 49 -5.09 -19.28 10.43
N MET A 50 -5.87 -19.07 9.37
CA MET A 50 -6.78 -17.92 9.30
C MET A 50 -8.03 -18.23 10.10
N ARG A 51 -8.45 -17.27 10.92
CA ARG A 51 -9.73 -17.29 11.61
C ARG A 51 -10.81 -16.94 10.61
N GLU A 52 -11.94 -17.62 10.70
CA GLU A 52 -13.13 -17.17 10.00
C GLU A 52 -13.45 -15.73 10.42
N PRO A 53 -13.81 -14.85 9.48
CA PRO A 53 -14.24 -13.51 9.84
C PRO A 53 -15.42 -13.63 10.80
N LEU A 54 -15.35 -12.92 11.94
CA LEU A 54 -16.47 -12.82 12.86
C LEU A 54 -17.61 -12.11 12.13
N VAL A 55 -18.55 -12.89 11.61
CA VAL A 55 -19.80 -12.38 11.07
C VAL A 55 -20.71 -12.15 12.27
N LEU A 56 -21.05 -10.89 12.53
CA LEU A 56 -22.07 -10.52 13.48
C LEU A 56 -23.43 -10.96 12.91
N ALA A 57 -23.82 -12.19 13.17
CA ALA A 57 -25.11 -12.75 12.78
C ALA A 57 -26.04 -12.77 13.99
N GLY A 58 -27.10 -11.94 13.95
CA GLY A 58 -28.15 -11.89 14.96
C GLY A 58 -29.42 -11.28 14.37
N PRO A 59 -30.62 -11.61 14.90
CA PRO A 59 -31.90 -11.10 14.40
C PRO A 59 -32.04 -9.56 14.53
N ASP A 60 -31.20 -8.93 15.35
CA ASP A 60 -31.16 -7.48 15.59
C ASP A 60 -30.03 -6.76 14.83
N ILE A 61 -29.34 -7.46 13.92
CA ILE A 61 -28.26 -6.89 13.10
C ILE A 61 -28.77 -6.75 11.68
N ASP A 62 -29.03 -5.51 11.28
CA ASP A 62 -29.40 -5.13 9.92
C ASP A 62 -28.25 -5.41 8.95
N GLY A 63 -28.02 -6.67 8.57
CA GLY A 63 -27.33 -7.17 7.36
C GLY A 63 -25.92 -6.69 6.98
N GLU A 64 -25.38 -5.62 7.57
CA GLU A 64 -24.21 -4.88 7.07
C GLU A 64 -22.96 -5.06 7.95
N ALA A 65 -23.01 -5.94 8.96
CA ALA A 65 -21.88 -6.19 9.84
C ALA A 65 -20.97 -7.32 9.32
N GLN A 66 -20.45 -7.18 8.10
CA GLN A 66 -19.16 -7.79 7.78
C GLN A 66 -18.05 -6.95 8.40
N ALA A 67 -16.89 -7.54 8.69
CA ALA A 67 -15.68 -6.85 9.11
C ALA A 67 -15.18 -5.89 8.00
N LEU A 68 -15.91 -4.80 7.80
CA LEU A 68 -15.69 -3.79 6.80
C LEU A 68 -14.59 -2.88 7.34
N ILE A 69 -13.41 -2.95 6.72
CA ILE A 69 -12.69 -1.70 6.50
C ILE A 69 -13.69 -0.83 5.72
N PRO A 70 -14.12 0.34 6.22
CA PRO A 70 -15.19 1.11 5.60
C PRO A 70 -14.72 1.55 4.20
N ALA A 71 -15.10 0.77 3.19
CA ALA A 71 -14.82 1.08 1.81
C ALA A 71 -15.80 2.18 1.41
N ALA A 72 -15.26 3.39 1.27
CA ALA A 72 -15.98 4.47 0.61
C ALA A 72 -16.15 4.12 -0.88
N ASP A 73 -17.37 3.75 -1.25
CA ASP A 73 -17.96 3.81 -2.61
C ASP A 73 -17.68 2.66 -3.60
N ASP A 74 -16.82 1.70 -3.28
CA ASP A 74 -16.67 0.44 -4.04
C ASP A 74 -16.72 -0.73 -3.04
N GLY A 75 -17.26 -1.88 -3.46
CA GLY A 75 -17.66 -2.99 -2.57
C GLY A 75 -16.60 -3.48 -1.56
N PRO A 76 -16.99 -4.35 -0.61
CA PRO A 76 -16.10 -4.79 0.46
C PRO A 76 -14.81 -5.41 -0.10
N ILE A 77 -13.67 -5.05 0.48
CA ILE A 77 -12.42 -5.78 0.25
C ILE A 77 -12.57 -7.13 0.94
N LEU A 78 -12.62 -8.19 0.15
CA LEU A 78 -12.82 -9.55 0.65
C LEU A 78 -11.56 -10.40 0.43
N ILE A 79 -11.20 -11.12 1.49
CA ILE A 79 -10.39 -12.34 1.42
C ILE A 79 -11.40 -13.49 1.32
N ALA A 80 -11.22 -14.37 0.34
CA ALA A 80 -12.19 -15.45 0.16
C ALA A 80 -12.15 -16.41 1.36
N PRO A 81 -13.30 -16.90 1.86
CA PRO A 81 -13.31 -17.94 2.86
C PRO A 81 -12.62 -19.18 2.27
N ASN A 82 -11.51 -19.60 2.86
CA ASN A 82 -10.59 -20.65 2.37
C ASN A 82 -9.62 -20.24 1.24
N GLU A 83 -9.32 -18.95 1.07
CA GLU A 83 -8.21 -18.54 0.20
C GLU A 83 -6.90 -19.17 0.70
N ASN A 84 -6.14 -19.79 -0.22
CA ASN A 84 -4.83 -20.35 0.12
C ASN A 84 -3.91 -19.21 0.60
N ILE A 85 -3.28 -19.36 1.76
CA ILE A 85 -2.45 -18.32 2.37
C ILE A 85 -1.24 -17.98 1.50
N ASP A 86 -0.60 -18.96 0.86
CA ASP A 86 0.50 -18.70 -0.08
C ASP A 86 0.00 -17.79 -1.21
N TYR A 87 -1.14 -18.14 -1.84
CA TYR A 87 -1.74 -17.32 -2.91
C TYR A 87 -2.16 -15.93 -2.44
N LEU A 88 -2.73 -15.80 -1.23
CA LEU A 88 -3.09 -14.50 -0.66
C LEU A 88 -1.87 -13.61 -0.47
N VAL A 89 -0.77 -14.16 0.06
CA VAL A 89 0.47 -13.40 0.28
C VAL A 89 1.13 -13.03 -1.05
N GLU A 90 1.09 -13.92 -2.04
CA GLU A 90 1.53 -13.66 -3.42
C GLU A 90 0.73 -12.52 -4.05
N ARG A 91 -0.59 -12.51 -3.88
CA ARG A 91 -1.48 -11.43 -4.31
C ARG A 91 -1.16 -10.12 -3.59
N ILE A 92 -1.01 -10.13 -2.26
CA ILE A 92 -0.63 -8.93 -1.50
C ILE A 92 0.71 -8.36 -2.02
N TRP A 93 1.67 -9.24 -2.31
CA TRP A 93 2.98 -8.84 -2.82
C TRP A 93 2.92 -8.26 -4.24
N ALA A 94 2.14 -8.87 -5.14
CA ALA A 94 1.92 -8.35 -6.48
C ALA A 94 1.20 -6.99 -6.43
N GLN A 95 0.15 -6.89 -5.61
CA GLN A 95 -0.58 -5.65 -5.37
C GLN A 95 0.32 -4.56 -4.79
N PHE A 96 1.23 -4.90 -3.89
CA PHE A 96 2.20 -3.98 -3.32
C PHE A 96 3.03 -3.30 -4.42
N ALA A 97 3.65 -4.10 -5.31
CA ALA A 97 4.45 -3.56 -6.40
C ALA A 97 3.64 -2.65 -7.33
N PHE A 98 2.42 -3.08 -7.69
CA PHE A 98 1.48 -2.32 -8.50
C PHE A 98 1.12 -0.99 -7.84
N ASP A 99 0.66 -1.03 -6.59
CA ASP A 99 0.19 0.13 -5.84
C ASP A 99 1.25 1.20 -5.72
N LEU A 100 2.49 0.81 -5.37
CA LEU A 100 3.60 1.74 -5.23
C LEU A 100 3.78 2.62 -6.48
N ILE A 101 3.65 2.04 -7.67
CA ILE A 101 3.75 2.80 -8.93
C ILE A 101 2.50 3.63 -9.18
N GLN A 102 1.31 3.10 -8.93
CA GLN A 102 0.06 3.84 -9.17
C GLN A 102 -0.05 5.10 -8.30
N ILE A 103 0.39 5.03 -7.05
CA ILE A 103 0.34 6.17 -6.12
C ILE A 103 1.55 7.09 -6.21
N SER A 104 2.48 6.82 -7.13
CA SER A 104 3.70 7.59 -7.30
C SER A 104 3.41 9.08 -7.52
N PRO A 105 4.33 9.98 -7.11
CA PRO A 105 4.14 11.42 -7.24
C PRO A 105 3.95 11.82 -8.71
N ASN A 106 3.03 12.76 -8.94
CA ASN A 106 2.86 13.40 -10.24
C ASN A 106 3.32 14.86 -10.14
N ASN A 107 3.69 15.49 -11.25
CA ASN A 107 4.33 16.81 -11.30
C ASN A 107 3.41 18.00 -10.88
N GLY A 108 2.24 17.74 -10.29
CA GLY A 108 1.35 18.76 -9.75
C GLY A 108 0.66 19.65 -10.78
N SER A 109 1.29 19.91 -11.93
CA SER A 109 0.75 20.60 -13.09
C SER A 109 0.17 19.60 -14.08
N ARG A 110 -0.99 19.93 -14.67
CA ARG A 110 -1.57 19.15 -15.78
C ARG A 110 -0.74 19.24 -17.07
N PHE A 111 0.15 20.22 -17.16
CA PHE A 111 0.95 20.52 -18.35
C PHE A 111 2.38 19.98 -18.26
N GLU A 112 2.79 19.48 -17.09
CA GLU A 112 4.12 18.89 -16.93
C GLU A 112 4.03 17.38 -17.07
N PRO A 113 5.03 16.75 -17.74
CA PRO A 113 5.06 15.29 -17.88
C PRO A 113 5.14 14.64 -16.49
N ALA A 114 4.52 13.46 -16.36
CA ALA A 114 4.58 12.70 -15.10
C ALA A 114 6.03 12.37 -14.72
N TYR A 115 6.33 12.32 -13.42
CA TYR A 115 7.65 11.91 -12.94
C TYR A 115 7.99 10.48 -13.38
N ALA A 116 7.01 9.57 -13.30
CA ALA A 116 7.19 8.21 -13.77
C ALA A 116 7.35 8.16 -15.29
N THR A 117 8.44 7.56 -15.76
CA THR A 117 8.75 7.38 -17.19
C THR A 117 7.88 6.31 -17.84
N LEU A 118 7.22 5.47 -17.03
CA LEU A 118 6.25 4.49 -17.50
C LEU A 118 5.00 5.17 -18.04
N SER A 119 4.58 4.75 -19.23
CA SER A 119 3.27 5.04 -19.81
C SER A 119 2.13 4.46 -18.96
N SER A 120 0.91 4.93 -19.19
CA SER A 120 -0.26 4.42 -18.47
C SER A 120 -0.42 2.90 -18.61
N GLN A 121 -0.15 2.33 -19.79
CA GLN A 121 -0.23 0.89 -20.01
C GLN A 121 0.88 0.12 -19.29
N GLU A 122 2.11 0.62 -19.31
CA GLU A 122 3.22 -0.02 -18.59
C GLU A 122 2.99 -0.01 -17.07
N ARG A 123 2.37 1.06 -16.53
CA ARG A 123 1.99 1.11 -15.11
C ARG A 123 0.98 0.03 -14.74
N LEU A 124 0.08 -0.31 -15.64
CA LEU A 124 -0.88 -1.40 -15.43
C LEU A 124 -0.20 -2.78 -15.43
N GLN A 125 0.94 -2.90 -16.11
CA GLN A 125 1.71 -4.13 -16.24
C GLN A 125 2.88 -4.26 -15.25
N VAL A 126 2.90 -3.44 -14.20
CA VAL A 126 3.95 -3.47 -13.18
C VAL A 126 3.93 -4.78 -12.41
N THR A 127 5.12 -5.36 -12.21
CA THR A 127 5.36 -6.50 -11.33
C THR A 127 6.48 -6.16 -10.34
N SER A 128 6.68 -7.02 -9.33
CA SER A 128 7.77 -6.84 -8.35
C SER A 128 9.18 -6.83 -8.98
N ASP A 129 9.34 -7.38 -10.19
CA ASP A 129 10.62 -7.38 -10.90
C ASP A 129 11.11 -5.98 -11.28
N LEU A 130 10.20 -5.01 -11.41
CA LEU A 130 10.57 -3.61 -11.63
C LEU A 130 11.53 -3.10 -10.55
N PHE A 131 11.29 -3.50 -9.31
CA PHE A 131 12.07 -3.10 -8.13
C PHE A 131 13.34 -3.93 -7.93
N ARG A 132 13.47 -5.06 -8.64
CA ARG A 132 14.70 -5.88 -8.71
C ARG A 132 15.66 -5.39 -9.79
N ARG A 133 15.24 -4.47 -10.65
CA ARG A 133 16.09 -3.85 -11.68
C ARG A 133 16.78 -2.61 -11.12
N PRO A 134 18.03 -2.31 -11.53
CA PRO A 134 18.72 -1.11 -11.08
C PRO A 134 18.16 0.18 -11.71
N ALA A 135 17.42 0.05 -12.82
CA ALA A 135 16.80 1.19 -13.51
C ALA A 135 15.55 1.66 -12.75
N ILE A 136 15.61 2.89 -12.25
CA ILE A 136 14.51 3.55 -11.54
C ILE A 136 13.64 4.30 -12.58
N PRO A 137 12.33 3.99 -12.69
CA PRO A 137 11.48 4.46 -13.79
C PRO A 137 10.92 5.87 -13.54
N PHE A 138 11.81 6.81 -13.23
CA PHE A 138 11.46 8.19 -12.94
C PHE A 138 12.45 9.15 -13.61
N SER A 139 11.96 10.27 -14.11
CA SER A 139 12.77 11.28 -14.80
C SER A 139 13.76 11.98 -13.88
N ALA A 140 13.42 12.12 -12.59
CA ALA A 140 14.27 12.68 -11.56
C ALA A 140 13.96 12.02 -10.21
N VAL A 141 15.00 11.60 -9.48
CA VAL A 141 14.89 11.02 -8.15
C VAL A 141 16.03 11.49 -7.26
N TRP A 142 15.74 11.63 -5.97
CA TRP A 142 16.74 11.64 -4.93
C TRP A 142 16.83 10.23 -4.37
N TYR A 143 18.03 9.69 -4.32
CA TYR A 143 18.27 8.36 -3.76
C TYR A 143 19.34 8.44 -2.67
N ARG A 144 19.29 7.47 -1.76
CA ARG A 144 20.32 7.26 -0.75
C ARG A 144 20.57 5.77 -0.60
N PHE A 145 21.82 5.42 -0.36
CA PHE A 145 22.17 4.07 0.05
C PHE A 145 21.74 3.86 1.50
N ARG A 146 21.24 2.66 1.77
CA ARG A 146 20.73 2.24 3.08
C ARG A 146 21.49 1.01 3.52
N ASP A 147 21.77 0.93 4.81
CA ASP A 147 22.24 -0.32 5.40
C ASP A 147 21.06 -1.28 5.62
N GLN A 148 21.36 -2.49 6.11
CA GLN A 148 20.34 -3.49 6.38
C GLN A 148 19.31 -3.00 7.42
N LYS A 149 19.75 -2.25 8.44
CA LYS A 149 18.89 -1.76 9.51
C LYS A 149 17.86 -0.75 8.98
N ASP A 150 18.28 0.14 8.09
CA ASP A 150 17.41 1.08 7.41
C ASP A 150 16.41 0.35 6.49
N TRP A 151 16.84 -0.72 5.82
CA TRP A 151 15.98 -1.59 5.00
C TRP A 151 14.92 -2.32 5.84
N ASP A 152 15.30 -2.85 7.00
CA ASP A 152 14.39 -3.50 7.94
C ASP A 152 13.37 -2.49 8.48
N ALA A 153 13.82 -1.29 8.85
CA ALA A 153 12.93 -0.21 9.27
C ALA A 153 11.99 0.26 8.16
N LEU A 154 12.43 0.20 6.90
CA LEU A 154 11.58 0.49 5.74
C LEU A 154 10.52 -0.60 5.53
N PHE A 155 10.92 -1.87 5.66
CA PHE A 155 10.00 -3.00 5.63
C PHE A 155 8.93 -2.86 6.70
N ASP A 156 9.32 -2.51 7.94
CA ASP A 156 8.38 -2.34 9.05
C ASP A 156 7.36 -1.21 8.83
N LYS A 157 7.64 -0.24 7.97
CA LYS A 157 6.67 0.80 7.59
C LYS A 157 5.71 0.33 6.51
N LEU A 158 6.20 -0.40 5.51
CA LEU A 158 5.40 -0.87 4.37
C LEU A 158 4.55 -2.09 4.71
N PHE A 159 5.10 -2.98 5.54
CA PHE A 159 4.50 -4.20 6.06
C PHE A 159 4.55 -4.17 7.60
N PRO A 160 3.68 -3.39 8.24
CA PRO A 160 3.70 -3.23 9.69
C PRO A 160 3.45 -4.54 10.44
N PRO A 161 3.98 -4.68 11.67
CA PRO A 161 3.78 -5.86 12.50
C PRO A 161 2.32 -6.03 12.90
N HIS A 162 1.99 -7.22 13.42
CA HIS A 162 0.63 -7.55 13.86
C HIS A 162 0.10 -6.54 14.87
N GLY A 163 -1.18 -6.17 14.74
CA GLY A 163 -1.85 -5.24 15.64
C GLY A 163 -1.43 -3.77 15.50
N HIS A 164 -0.54 -3.44 14.56
CA HIS A 164 -0.17 -2.05 14.33
C HIS A 164 -1.32 -1.26 13.69
N VAL A 165 -1.72 -0.15 14.33
CA VAL A 165 -2.75 0.76 13.83
C VAL A 165 -2.11 2.06 13.38
N SER A 166 -2.29 2.44 12.11
CA SER A 166 -1.80 3.70 11.57
C SER A 166 -2.96 4.70 11.42
N TYR A 167 -2.95 5.76 12.22
CA TYR A 167 -4.09 6.68 12.35
C TYR A 167 -4.08 7.84 11.34
N ARG A 168 -2.95 8.13 10.67
CA ARG A 168 -2.81 9.26 9.73
C ARG A 168 -1.76 8.99 8.66
N VAL A 169 -2.12 8.16 7.69
CA VAL A 169 -1.24 7.78 6.59
C VAL A 169 -1.76 8.31 5.26
N GLN A 170 -0.98 9.21 4.65
CA GLN A 170 -1.16 9.65 3.28
C GLN A 170 -0.82 8.49 2.34
N ASN A 171 -1.70 8.25 1.37
CA ASN A 171 -1.61 7.22 0.32
C ASN A 171 -1.71 5.74 0.75
N TYR A 172 -1.38 5.35 1.99
CA TYR A 172 -1.54 3.93 2.39
C TYR A 172 -3.00 3.49 2.36
N ASN A 173 -3.92 4.32 2.87
CA ASN A 173 -5.34 3.98 2.88
C ASN A 173 -5.93 3.87 1.47
N SER A 174 -5.30 4.45 0.44
CA SER A 174 -5.73 4.27 -0.96
C SER A 174 -5.09 3.06 -1.63
N CYS A 175 -4.11 2.41 -0.99
CA CYS A 175 -3.47 1.20 -1.51
C CYS A 175 -4.27 -0.03 -1.09
N LEU A 176 -4.66 -0.85 -2.06
CA LEU A 176 -5.34 -2.11 -1.82
C LEU A 176 -4.42 -3.11 -1.11
N TYR A 177 -3.11 -3.14 -1.41
CA TYR A 177 -2.17 -4.06 -0.76
C TYR A 177 -2.16 -3.86 0.76
N PHE A 178 -2.21 -2.60 1.19
CA PHE A 178 -2.11 -2.25 2.60
C PHE A 178 -3.39 -2.64 3.34
N GLN A 179 -4.55 -2.45 2.71
CA GLN A 179 -5.83 -2.87 3.25
C GLN A 179 -5.92 -4.40 3.35
N LEU A 180 -5.47 -5.13 2.31
CA LEU A 180 -5.37 -6.59 2.35
C LEU A 180 -4.41 -7.06 3.43
N TRP A 181 -3.27 -6.39 3.62
CA TRP A 181 -2.32 -6.70 4.69
C TRP A 181 -2.93 -6.52 6.08
N GLN A 182 -3.67 -5.43 6.30
CA GLN A 182 -4.38 -5.18 7.57
C GLN A 182 -5.49 -6.21 7.83
N LEU A 183 -6.27 -6.55 6.79
CA LEU A 183 -7.31 -7.56 6.87
C LEU A 183 -6.73 -8.96 7.13
N PHE A 184 -5.63 -9.30 6.46
CA PHE A 184 -4.88 -10.52 6.72
C PHE A 184 -4.40 -10.59 8.18
N GLY A 185 -3.89 -9.48 8.72
CA GLY A 185 -3.49 -9.37 10.12
C GLY A 185 -4.65 -9.54 11.11
N SER A 186 -5.83 -8.98 10.81
CA SER A 186 -7.01 -9.13 11.69
C SER A 186 -7.58 -10.55 11.71
N GLN A 187 -7.41 -11.30 10.61
CA GLN A 187 -7.86 -12.68 10.47
C GLN A 187 -6.80 -13.71 10.91
N THR A 188 -5.54 -13.32 11.09
CA THR A 188 -4.46 -14.27 11.40
C THR A 188 -4.01 -14.13 12.85
N GLN A 189 -3.64 -15.25 13.48
CA GLN A 189 -3.00 -15.21 14.79
C GLN A 189 -1.64 -14.51 14.70
N GLN A 190 -1.27 -13.75 15.72
CA GLN A 190 -0.01 -12.99 15.75
C GLN A 190 1.22 -13.84 15.38
N ALA A 191 1.35 -15.04 15.94
CA ALA A 191 2.48 -15.92 15.65
C ALA A 191 2.55 -16.34 14.17
N GLY A 192 1.41 -16.63 13.54
CA GLY A 192 1.35 -16.99 12.12
C GLY A 192 1.62 -15.79 11.22
N PHE A 193 1.06 -14.63 11.57
CA PHE A 193 1.30 -13.38 10.84
C PHE A 193 2.77 -12.99 10.83
N GLU A 194 3.44 -13.03 12.00
CA GLU A 194 4.86 -12.70 12.09
C GLU A 194 5.76 -13.71 11.35
N GLN A 195 5.36 -14.98 11.26
CA GLN A 195 6.06 -15.97 10.43
C GLN A 195 5.97 -15.65 8.93
N VAL A 196 4.77 -15.31 8.45
CA VAL A 196 4.56 -14.86 7.06
C VAL A 196 5.39 -13.62 6.78
N ARG A 197 5.33 -12.65 7.69
CA ARG A 197 6.05 -11.39 7.61
C ARG A 197 7.55 -11.57 7.54
N GLU A 198 8.13 -12.46 8.35
CA GLU A 198 9.56 -12.77 8.31
C GLU A 198 9.98 -13.42 6.98
N ARG A 199 9.14 -14.29 6.41
CA ARG A 199 9.41 -14.88 5.09
C ARG A 199 9.31 -13.84 3.98
N LEU A 200 8.31 -12.96 4.06
CA LEU A 200 8.16 -11.84 3.11
C LEU A 200 9.32 -10.85 3.19
N ARG A 201 9.86 -10.60 4.39
CA ARG A 201 11.05 -9.76 4.61
C ARG A 201 12.25 -10.24 3.80
N ARG A 202 12.44 -11.55 3.67
CA ARG A 202 13.51 -12.13 2.83
C ARG A 202 13.33 -11.81 1.35
N VAL A 203 12.09 -11.91 0.86
CA VAL A 203 11.75 -11.51 -0.53
C VAL A 203 11.99 -10.01 -0.71
N PHE A 204 11.57 -9.20 0.26
CA PHE A 204 11.77 -7.76 0.24
C PHE A 204 13.25 -7.36 0.21
N GLY A 205 14.12 -8.09 0.91
CA GLY A 205 15.57 -7.92 0.86
C GLY A 205 16.21 -8.21 -0.52
N THR A 206 15.48 -8.82 -1.46
CA THR A 206 15.96 -9.03 -2.84
C THR A 206 15.76 -7.82 -3.76
N LEU A 207 15.05 -6.79 -3.29
CA LEU A 207 14.75 -5.60 -4.07
C LEU A 207 15.97 -4.66 -4.08
N LEU A 208 16.24 -4.05 -5.23
CA LEU A 208 17.37 -3.12 -5.39
C LEU A 208 17.03 -1.70 -4.95
N TRP A 209 15.75 -1.31 -5.04
CA TRP A 209 15.29 0.01 -4.64
C TRP A 209 13.82 -0.03 -4.21
N GLN A 210 13.44 0.94 -3.39
CA GLN A 210 12.09 1.17 -2.90
C GLN A 210 11.85 2.67 -2.69
N PRO A 211 10.58 3.11 -2.64
CA PRO A 211 10.25 4.44 -2.14
C PRO A 211 10.78 4.63 -0.73
N ASP A 212 11.32 5.81 -0.41
CA ASP A 212 11.71 6.14 0.96
C ASP A 212 10.46 6.41 1.80
N ALA A 213 9.82 5.33 2.27
CA ALA A 213 8.58 5.42 3.01
C ALA A 213 8.81 6.01 4.41
N ALA A 214 7.94 6.93 4.79
CA ALA A 214 7.79 7.45 6.13
C ALA A 214 6.52 6.88 6.76
N SER A 215 6.36 7.11 8.07
CA SER A 215 5.19 6.66 8.81
C SER A 215 3.89 7.30 8.32
N ASP A 216 3.96 8.46 7.65
CA ASP A 216 2.80 9.21 7.18
C ASP A 216 2.64 9.18 5.65
N ARG A 217 3.60 8.64 4.88
CA ARG A 217 3.53 8.60 3.41
C ARG A 217 4.48 7.56 2.82
N ILE A 218 4.07 6.94 1.71
CA ILE A 218 4.91 5.99 0.97
C ILE A 218 6.01 6.70 0.16
N TRP A 219 5.66 7.80 -0.52
CA TRP A 219 6.60 8.56 -1.35
C TRP A 219 6.96 9.88 -0.67
N VAL A 220 8.20 10.00 -0.23
CA VAL A 220 8.78 11.27 0.26
C VAL A 220 9.29 12.07 -0.94
N THR A 221 8.72 13.26 -1.15
CA THR A 221 9.05 14.15 -2.28
C THR A 221 9.80 15.41 -1.86
N ARG A 222 10.15 15.54 -0.59
CA ARG A 222 10.91 16.66 -0.04
C ARG A 222 12.13 16.10 0.67
N PRO A 223 13.33 16.65 0.41
CA PRO A 223 14.53 16.27 1.16
C PRO A 223 14.41 16.59 2.64
#